data_AF-A0A9Q0N434-F1
#
_entry.id   AF-A0A9Q0N434-F1
#
_cell.length_a   1.000
_cell.length_b   1.000
_cell.length_c   1.000
_cell.angle_alpha   90.00
_cell.angle_beta   90.00
_cell.angle_gamma   90.00
#
_symmetry.space_group_name_H-M   'P 1'
#
loop_
_entity.id
_entity.type
_entity.pdbx_description
1 polymer ?
#
loop_
_entity_poly.entity_id
_entity_poly.type
_entity_poly.pdbx_seq_one_letter_code
_entity_poly.pdbx_strand_id
1 'polypeptide(L)'
;MQKRNAINQEMAHKICEAITNFENDESSTVGVIHGIGGSFSSGYDINDLQSDTLKLEHLLGNPEGTVGPTRRIIKKPMVCGISGFCIANGLELALMCDLRVVEEDAILGFLNRRFGVPCMDGGTVRLPAIVGLSRALDLVLSGKIVTAKEAFEIGLANRIVATGTALGQSINLANSIAKFPQASLNHDRNGIYSSESLNDSLHDNTKPWTSPLDFAEQKTGVPRVYMVIGGTVGCVLYLVFGYAAQLLCNAISVAYPAYISIRAIESHDKMDDTKWLTYWVLYAIFSVIEFFSLFLTNFIPFYFLLKCVFFIWCMLPIENNGSIIIYNRIIRPQFQKYHQNTDKFIDNLANKAKDAVTDVLNKNK
;
A
#
# COMPACT_ATOMS: atom_id res chain seq x y z
N MET A 1 18.28 -26.41 -31.18
CA MET A 1 17.73 -26.06 -29.85
C MET A 1 18.88 -25.97 -28.86
N GLN A 2 19.45 -24.78 -28.58
CA GLN A 2 20.79 -24.73 -27.96
C GLN A 2 21.01 -23.74 -26.82
N LYS A 3 19.97 -23.03 -26.32
CA LYS A 3 20.13 -22.04 -25.24
C LYS A 3 19.10 -22.07 -24.10
N ARG A 4 18.19 -23.06 -24.03
CA ARG A 4 17.24 -23.25 -22.91
C ARG A 4 16.57 -21.94 -22.41
N ASN A 5 16.09 -21.11 -23.33
CA ASN A 5 15.49 -19.79 -23.06
C ASN A 5 16.41 -18.84 -22.28
N ALA A 6 17.70 -18.79 -22.65
CA ALA A 6 18.59 -17.71 -22.23
C ALA A 6 18.04 -16.36 -22.66
N ILE A 7 18.03 -15.40 -21.74
CA ILE A 7 17.41 -14.08 -21.93
C ILE A 7 18.50 -13.12 -22.40
N ASN A 8 18.39 -12.71 -23.67
CA ASN A 8 19.17 -11.62 -24.24
C ASN A 8 18.39 -10.30 -24.12
N GLN A 9 19.02 -9.18 -24.50
CA GLN A 9 18.39 -7.86 -24.42
C GLN A 9 17.07 -7.75 -25.22
N GLU A 10 17.01 -8.37 -26.40
CA GLU A 10 15.79 -8.38 -27.22
C GLU A 10 14.63 -9.10 -26.53
N MET A 11 14.91 -10.27 -25.94
CA MET A 11 13.93 -11.05 -25.19
C MET A 11 13.48 -10.30 -23.93
N ALA A 12 14.40 -9.66 -23.22
CA ALA A 12 14.08 -8.83 -22.05
C ALA A 12 13.11 -7.69 -22.40
N HIS A 13 13.35 -6.98 -23.52
CA HIS A 13 12.43 -5.94 -24.00
C HIS A 13 11.06 -6.51 -24.36
N LYS A 14 10.99 -7.64 -25.07
CA LYS A 14 9.72 -8.29 -25.42
C LYS A 14 8.94 -8.76 -24.20
N ILE A 15 9.62 -9.26 -23.16
CA ILE A 15 8.99 -9.62 -21.88
C ILE A 15 8.39 -8.37 -21.22
N CYS A 16 9.15 -7.27 -21.16
CA CYS A 16 8.68 -6.01 -20.59
C CYS A 16 7.46 -5.45 -21.33
N GLU A 17 7.51 -5.44 -22.66
CA GLU A 17 6.39 -5.01 -23.51
C GLU A 17 5.16 -5.88 -23.29
N ALA A 18 5.29 -7.21 -23.30
CA ALA A 18 4.18 -8.14 -23.10
C ALA A 18 3.51 -7.95 -21.73
N ILE A 19 4.30 -7.79 -20.66
CA ILE A 19 3.76 -7.57 -19.31
C ILE A 19 3.10 -6.19 -19.21
N THR A 20 3.68 -5.17 -19.82
CA THR A 20 3.09 -3.81 -19.85
C THR A 20 1.75 -3.80 -20.58
N ASN A 21 1.66 -4.50 -21.72
CA ASN A 21 0.41 -4.67 -22.46
C ASN A 21 -0.64 -5.40 -21.62
N PHE A 22 -0.25 -6.47 -20.93
CA PHE A 22 -1.12 -7.19 -19.99
C PHE A 22 -1.64 -6.28 -18.86
N GLU A 23 -0.78 -5.44 -18.27
CA GLU A 23 -1.18 -4.53 -17.21
C GLU A 23 -2.17 -3.46 -17.67
N ASN A 24 -2.05 -3.02 -18.92
CA ASN A 24 -2.91 -1.99 -19.51
C ASN A 24 -4.23 -2.54 -20.11
N ASP A 25 -4.32 -3.86 -20.34
CA ASP A 25 -5.54 -4.50 -20.86
C ASP A 25 -6.54 -4.84 -19.74
N GLU A 26 -7.60 -4.06 -19.59
CA GLU A 26 -8.64 -4.29 -18.58
C GLU A 26 -9.37 -5.64 -18.69
N SER A 27 -9.37 -6.26 -19.88
CA SER A 27 -9.98 -7.57 -20.09
C SER A 27 -9.14 -8.73 -19.55
N SER A 28 -7.82 -8.50 -19.38
CA SER A 28 -6.87 -9.47 -18.83
C SER A 28 -6.67 -9.23 -17.34
N THR A 29 -7.07 -10.20 -16.52
CA THR A 29 -7.11 -10.04 -15.05
C THR A 29 -5.94 -10.73 -14.33
N VAL A 30 -5.50 -11.89 -14.81
CA VAL A 30 -4.41 -12.70 -14.21
C VAL A 30 -3.49 -13.20 -15.31
N GLY A 31 -2.18 -13.01 -15.16
CA GLY A 31 -1.19 -13.40 -16.15
C GLY A 31 -0.50 -14.72 -15.82
N VAL A 32 -0.06 -15.45 -16.85
CA VAL A 32 0.77 -16.65 -16.73
C VAL A 32 2.05 -16.46 -17.56
N ILE A 33 3.21 -16.70 -16.95
CA ILE A 33 4.50 -16.75 -17.65
C ILE A 33 5.07 -18.16 -17.58
N HIS A 34 5.53 -18.68 -18.72
CA HIS A 34 6.15 -20.00 -18.82
C HIS A 34 7.24 -20.03 -19.91
N GLY A 35 8.13 -21.02 -19.85
CA GLY A 35 9.11 -21.28 -20.91
C GLY A 35 8.68 -22.39 -21.86
N ILE A 36 9.09 -22.30 -23.11
CA ILE A 36 8.84 -23.31 -24.15
C ILE A 36 10.08 -24.20 -24.31
N GLY A 37 9.88 -25.48 -24.63
CA GLY A 37 10.98 -26.41 -24.95
C GLY A 37 11.62 -27.09 -23.74
N GLY A 38 10.84 -27.35 -22.68
CA GLY A 38 11.26 -28.15 -21.52
C GLY A 38 12.22 -27.43 -20.57
N SER A 39 12.27 -26.10 -20.61
CA SER A 39 13.00 -25.28 -19.64
C SER A 39 12.30 -23.93 -19.50
N PHE A 40 12.23 -23.40 -18.29
CA PHE A 40 11.73 -22.05 -18.05
C PHE A 40 12.73 -21.03 -18.60
N SER A 41 13.92 -20.97 -18.00
CA SER A 41 15.04 -20.14 -18.46
C SER A 41 16.35 -20.55 -17.80
N SER A 42 17.43 -20.54 -18.58
CA SER A 42 18.81 -20.70 -18.09
C SER A 42 19.45 -19.42 -17.57
N GLY A 43 18.72 -18.30 -17.52
CA GLY A 43 19.23 -16.99 -17.08
C GLY A 43 19.71 -16.11 -18.23
N TYR A 44 20.55 -15.12 -17.92
CA TYR A 44 21.04 -14.14 -18.89
C TYR A 44 21.97 -14.79 -19.94
N ASP A 45 21.88 -14.35 -21.20
CA ASP A 45 22.73 -14.87 -22.28
C ASP A 45 24.19 -14.40 -22.11
N ILE A 46 25.10 -15.35 -21.89
CA ILE A 46 26.51 -15.06 -21.66
C ILE A 46 27.18 -14.45 -22.90
N ASN A 47 26.65 -14.70 -24.10
CA ASN A 47 27.20 -14.09 -25.31
C ASN A 47 26.98 -12.56 -25.33
N ASP A 48 25.91 -12.07 -24.72
CA ASP A 48 25.67 -10.64 -24.59
C ASP A 48 26.67 -10.01 -23.62
N LEU A 49 27.14 -10.74 -22.60
CA LEU A 49 28.17 -10.27 -21.65
C LEU A 49 29.55 -10.05 -22.30
N GLN A 50 29.84 -10.73 -23.43
CA GLN A 50 31.15 -10.65 -24.10
C GLN A 50 31.23 -9.54 -25.15
N SER A 51 30.10 -8.96 -25.56
CA SER A 51 30.12 -7.76 -26.39
C SER A 51 30.57 -6.57 -25.54
N ASP A 52 31.70 -5.95 -25.93
CA ASP A 52 32.44 -4.84 -25.28
C ASP A 52 31.60 -3.58 -24.90
N THR A 53 30.28 -3.62 -25.12
CA THR A 53 29.34 -2.49 -25.01
C THR A 53 28.44 -2.52 -23.78
N LEU A 54 28.31 -3.65 -23.06
CA LEU A 54 27.50 -3.72 -21.83
C LEU A 54 28.37 -3.37 -20.62
N LYS A 55 28.64 -2.06 -20.43
CA LYS A 55 29.11 -1.59 -19.13
C LYS A 55 28.10 -2.04 -18.07
N LEU A 56 28.58 -2.76 -17.06
CA LEU A 56 27.79 -3.23 -15.92
C LEU A 56 26.89 -2.11 -15.34
N GLU A 57 27.37 -0.86 -15.39
CA GLU A 57 26.61 0.36 -15.05
C GLU A 57 25.28 0.50 -15.79
N HIS A 58 25.20 0.17 -17.08
CA HIS A 58 23.97 0.28 -17.86
C HIS A 58 22.95 -0.83 -17.50
N LEU A 59 23.43 -2.04 -17.20
CA LEU A 59 22.60 -3.13 -16.70
C LEU A 59 22.09 -2.85 -15.28
N LEU A 60 22.93 -2.25 -14.44
CA LEU A 60 22.56 -1.81 -13.09
C LEU A 60 21.65 -0.59 -13.11
N GLY A 61 21.73 0.27 -14.14
CA GLY A 61 20.92 1.48 -14.27
C GLY A 61 19.52 1.29 -14.85
N ASN A 62 19.21 0.14 -15.47
CA ASN A 62 17.89 -0.07 -16.09
C ASN A 62 16.78 -0.16 -15.02
N PRO A 63 15.82 0.79 -14.97
CA PRO A 63 14.77 0.78 -13.95
C PRO A 63 13.81 -0.41 -14.05
N GLU A 64 13.69 -1.04 -15.23
CA GLU A 64 12.85 -2.23 -15.40
C GLU A 64 13.56 -3.50 -14.91
N GLY A 65 14.87 -3.62 -15.15
CA GLY A 65 15.66 -4.82 -14.90
C GLY A 65 16.37 -5.35 -16.14
N THR A 66 17.26 -6.32 -15.97
CA THR A 66 18.07 -6.90 -17.07
C THR A 66 17.34 -8.00 -17.85
N VAL A 67 16.28 -8.59 -17.27
CA VAL A 67 15.52 -9.70 -17.88
C VAL A 67 14.01 -9.44 -17.98
N GLY A 68 13.61 -8.17 -18.02
CA GLY A 68 12.21 -7.74 -18.07
C GLY A 68 11.89 -6.75 -16.94
N PRO A 69 10.62 -6.63 -16.52
CA PRO A 69 10.17 -5.68 -15.49
C PRO A 69 10.42 -6.19 -14.06
N THR A 70 11.54 -6.86 -13.85
CA THR A 70 11.90 -7.54 -12.60
C THR A 70 12.20 -6.59 -11.44
N ARG A 71 12.38 -5.28 -11.66
CA ARG A 71 12.66 -4.30 -10.59
C ARG A 71 11.43 -3.52 -10.13
N ARG A 72 10.28 -3.70 -10.77
CA ARG A 72 9.00 -3.11 -10.34
C ARG A 72 8.06 -4.16 -9.74
N ILE A 73 7.01 -3.67 -9.08
CA ILE A 73 5.87 -4.50 -8.65
C ILE A 73 4.86 -4.50 -9.80
N ILE A 74 4.51 -5.68 -10.30
CA ILE A 74 3.49 -5.83 -11.35
C ILE A 74 2.11 -5.54 -10.77
N LYS A 75 1.27 -4.80 -11.51
CA LYS A 75 -0.04 -4.28 -11.05
C LYS A 75 -1.11 -5.36 -10.87
N LYS A 76 -0.96 -6.50 -11.55
CA LYS A 76 -1.94 -7.59 -11.60
C LYS A 76 -1.32 -8.92 -11.20
N PRO A 77 -2.12 -9.91 -10.73
CA PRO A 77 -1.60 -11.18 -10.26
C PRO A 77 -0.92 -11.98 -11.39
N MET A 78 0.22 -12.61 -11.07
CA MET A 78 1.04 -13.38 -12.00
C MET A 78 1.35 -14.79 -11.46
N VAL A 79 1.15 -15.80 -12.30
CA VAL A 79 1.54 -17.19 -12.03
C VAL A 79 2.69 -17.61 -12.94
N CYS A 80 3.76 -18.13 -12.36
CA CYS A 80 4.90 -18.68 -13.09
C CYS A 80 4.79 -20.21 -13.19
N GLY A 81 4.74 -20.73 -14.41
CA GLY A 81 4.85 -22.16 -14.70
C GLY A 81 6.28 -22.54 -15.03
N ILE A 82 6.92 -23.33 -14.17
CA ILE A 82 8.33 -23.67 -14.25
C ILE A 82 8.50 -25.13 -14.69
N SER A 83 8.95 -25.32 -15.93
CA SER A 83 9.38 -26.61 -16.46
C SER A 83 10.92 -26.66 -16.50
N GLY A 84 11.54 -27.80 -16.22
CA GLY A 84 12.99 -27.99 -16.33
C GLY A 84 13.82 -26.91 -15.61
N PHE A 85 14.72 -26.24 -16.33
CA PHE A 85 15.66 -25.28 -15.72
C PHE A 85 15.06 -23.90 -15.47
N CYS A 86 15.22 -23.38 -14.25
CA CYS A 86 14.90 -22.01 -13.82
C CYS A 86 16.05 -21.45 -12.97
N ILE A 87 17.06 -20.88 -13.63
CA ILE A 87 18.36 -20.57 -13.02
C ILE A 87 18.70 -19.09 -13.14
N ALA A 88 19.44 -18.55 -12.17
CA ALA A 88 19.99 -17.20 -12.16
C ALA A 88 18.91 -16.14 -12.42
N ASN A 89 19.08 -15.25 -13.41
CA ASN A 89 18.07 -14.24 -13.74
C ASN A 89 16.72 -14.85 -14.16
N GLY A 90 16.69 -16.10 -14.65
CA GLY A 90 15.45 -16.84 -14.87
C GLY A 90 14.70 -17.10 -13.57
N LEU A 91 15.41 -17.39 -12.48
CA LEU A 91 14.82 -17.48 -11.15
C LEU A 91 14.36 -16.11 -10.65
N GLU A 92 15.11 -15.03 -10.89
CA GLU A 92 14.69 -13.67 -10.52
C GLU A 92 13.39 -13.26 -11.25
N LEU A 93 13.23 -13.63 -12.52
CA LEU A 93 11.99 -13.45 -13.27
C LEU A 93 10.82 -14.28 -12.68
N ALA A 94 11.08 -15.51 -12.22
CA ALA A 94 10.07 -16.31 -11.53
C ALA A 94 9.70 -15.74 -10.14
N LEU A 95 10.65 -15.13 -9.43
CA LEU A 95 10.44 -14.47 -8.13
C LEU A 95 9.63 -13.18 -8.25
N MET A 96 9.60 -12.54 -9.42
CA MET A 96 8.71 -11.40 -9.71
C MET A 96 7.23 -11.81 -9.66
N CYS A 97 6.91 -13.07 -9.99
CA CYS A 97 5.53 -13.57 -9.98
C CYS A 97 5.03 -13.84 -8.55
N ASP A 98 3.72 -13.75 -8.34
CA ASP A 98 3.09 -14.02 -7.04
C ASP A 98 3.19 -15.51 -6.67
N LEU A 99 2.90 -16.38 -7.65
CA LEU A 99 2.80 -17.82 -7.44
C LEU A 99 3.69 -18.58 -8.41
N ARG A 100 4.30 -19.67 -7.95
CA ARG A 100 5.18 -20.56 -8.73
C ARG A 100 4.66 -21.99 -8.70
N VAL A 101 4.41 -22.56 -9.88
CA VAL A 101 4.03 -23.95 -10.10
C VAL A 101 5.22 -24.65 -10.77
N VAL A 102 5.84 -25.60 -10.08
CA VAL A 102 7.08 -26.26 -10.52
C VAL A 102 6.80 -27.70 -10.95
N GLU A 103 7.42 -28.14 -12.03
CA GLU A 103 7.45 -29.56 -12.40
C GLU A 103 8.36 -30.37 -11.47
N GLU A 104 8.04 -31.64 -11.26
CA GLU A 104 8.79 -32.54 -10.36
C GLU A 104 10.29 -32.65 -10.70
N ASP A 105 10.65 -32.55 -11.98
CA ASP A 105 12.01 -32.58 -12.50
C ASP A 105 12.66 -31.19 -12.64
N ALA A 106 11.98 -30.13 -12.19
CA ALA A 106 12.50 -28.78 -12.27
C ALA A 106 13.74 -28.57 -11.39
N ILE A 107 14.69 -27.79 -11.92
CA ILE A 107 15.95 -27.43 -11.28
C ILE A 107 16.01 -25.92 -11.14
N LEU A 108 16.09 -25.45 -9.89
CA LEU A 108 16.15 -24.04 -9.55
C LEU A 108 17.48 -23.68 -8.88
N GLY A 109 17.90 -22.41 -8.96
CA GLY A 109 19.01 -21.89 -8.14
C GLY A 109 19.80 -20.75 -8.76
N PHE A 110 20.64 -20.11 -7.95
CA PHE A 110 21.53 -19.01 -8.34
C PHE A 110 22.89 -19.52 -8.82
N LEU A 111 22.90 -20.30 -9.90
CA LEU A 111 24.15 -20.90 -10.42
C LEU A 111 25.12 -19.87 -11.03
N ASN A 112 24.66 -18.63 -11.24
CA ASN A 112 25.50 -17.48 -11.61
C ASN A 112 26.64 -17.21 -10.61
N ARG A 113 26.54 -17.72 -9.38
CA ARG A 113 27.62 -17.65 -8.38
C ARG A 113 28.94 -18.24 -8.88
N ARG A 114 28.89 -19.26 -9.73
CA ARG A 114 30.08 -19.92 -10.32
C ARG A 114 30.81 -19.04 -11.34
N PHE A 115 30.14 -18.02 -11.86
CA PHE A 115 30.65 -17.12 -12.90
C PHE A 115 30.95 -15.71 -12.37
N GLY A 116 30.83 -15.49 -11.06
CA GLY A 116 31.13 -14.18 -10.44
C GLY A 116 30.10 -13.09 -10.74
N VAL A 117 28.92 -13.43 -11.28
CA VAL A 117 27.89 -12.45 -11.63
C VAL A 117 26.92 -12.30 -10.43
N PRO A 118 26.71 -11.08 -9.90
CA PRO A 118 25.77 -10.84 -8.81
C PRO A 118 24.31 -11.00 -9.26
N CYS A 119 23.38 -11.11 -8.31
CA CYS A 119 21.95 -10.97 -8.60
C CYS A 119 21.65 -9.51 -8.95
N MET A 120 20.91 -9.25 -10.03
CA MET A 120 20.72 -7.90 -10.57
C MET A 120 19.25 -7.51 -10.75
N ASP A 121 18.32 -8.42 -10.45
CA ASP A 121 16.90 -8.34 -10.85
C ASP A 121 15.94 -8.54 -9.67
N GLY A 122 16.35 -8.05 -8.50
CA GLY A 122 15.52 -8.04 -7.29
C GLY A 122 15.51 -9.37 -6.52
N GLY A 123 16.30 -10.36 -6.92
CA GLY A 123 16.45 -11.63 -6.21
C GLY A 123 16.92 -11.45 -4.77
N THR A 124 17.85 -10.53 -4.51
CA THR A 124 18.34 -10.21 -3.14
C THR A 124 17.30 -9.55 -2.24
N VAL A 125 16.21 -9.02 -2.81
CA VAL A 125 15.11 -8.40 -2.07
C VAL A 125 13.97 -9.39 -1.88
N ARG A 126 13.52 -10.04 -2.96
CA ARG A 126 12.35 -10.93 -2.92
C ARG A 126 12.63 -12.28 -2.27
N LEU A 127 13.80 -12.88 -2.53
CA LEU A 127 14.13 -14.19 -2.01
C LEU A 127 14.06 -14.27 -0.47
N PRO A 128 14.70 -13.38 0.31
CA PRO A 128 14.62 -13.44 1.77
C PRO A 128 13.21 -13.20 2.30
N ALA A 129 12.37 -12.43 1.61
CA ALA A 129 10.96 -12.26 1.96
C ALA A 129 10.14 -13.55 1.72
N ILE A 130 10.53 -14.37 0.75
CA ILE A 130 9.82 -15.61 0.38
C ILE A 130 10.27 -16.81 1.23
N VAL A 131 11.58 -17.05 1.36
CA VAL A 131 12.11 -18.27 2.00
C VAL A 131 12.74 -18.03 3.38
N GLY A 132 12.83 -16.76 3.80
CA GLY A 132 13.54 -16.32 4.99
C GLY A 132 15.03 -16.08 4.74
N LEU A 133 15.64 -15.18 5.52
CA LEU A 133 17.01 -14.71 5.32
C LEU A 133 18.05 -15.84 5.28
N SER A 134 18.02 -16.77 6.24
CA SER A 134 19.04 -17.84 6.31
C SER A 134 19.01 -18.76 5.10
N ARG A 135 17.81 -19.12 4.61
CA ARG A 135 17.67 -19.97 3.42
C ARG A 135 18.05 -19.21 2.16
N ALA A 136 17.67 -17.95 2.06
CA ALA A 136 18.07 -17.09 0.96
C ALA A 136 19.60 -16.98 0.85
N LEU A 137 20.29 -16.77 1.97
CA LEU A 137 21.76 -16.73 2.03
C LEU A 137 22.37 -18.08 1.64
N ASP A 138 21.86 -19.20 2.12
CA ASP A 138 22.33 -20.53 1.69
C ASP A 138 22.26 -20.67 0.17
N LEU A 139 21.12 -20.35 -0.46
CA LEU A 139 20.94 -20.41 -1.90
C LEU A 139 21.88 -19.50 -2.69
N VAL A 140 22.01 -18.24 -2.27
CA VAL A 140 22.80 -17.23 -2.98
C VAL A 140 24.31 -17.44 -2.79
N LEU A 141 24.74 -17.80 -1.58
CA LEU A 141 26.16 -17.95 -1.26
C LEU A 141 26.73 -19.27 -1.77
N SER A 142 26.00 -20.38 -1.58
CA SER A 142 26.46 -21.71 -2.01
C SER A 142 26.28 -21.92 -3.52
N GLY A 143 25.31 -21.24 -4.15
CA GLY A 143 24.91 -21.52 -5.52
C GLY A 143 24.44 -22.97 -5.71
N LYS A 144 23.88 -23.59 -4.66
CA LYS A 144 23.37 -24.96 -4.72
C LYS A 144 22.18 -25.08 -5.67
N ILE A 145 21.97 -26.28 -6.18
CA ILE A 145 20.76 -26.64 -6.92
C ILE A 145 19.64 -26.91 -5.91
N VAL A 146 18.44 -26.42 -6.24
CA VAL A 146 17.20 -26.65 -5.51
C VAL A 146 16.30 -27.52 -6.37
N THR A 147 15.87 -28.65 -5.82
CA THR A 147 14.89 -29.53 -6.46
C THR A 147 13.49 -28.98 -6.31
N ALA A 148 12.53 -29.42 -7.13
CA ALA A 148 11.12 -29.06 -6.99
C ALA A 148 10.57 -29.33 -5.57
N LYS A 149 10.95 -30.47 -4.98
CA LYS A 149 10.56 -30.85 -3.63
C LYS A 149 11.10 -29.87 -2.58
N GLU A 150 12.40 -29.58 -2.61
CA GLU A 150 13.00 -28.61 -1.68
C GLU A 150 12.39 -27.21 -1.89
N ALA A 151 12.20 -26.80 -3.15
CA ALA A 151 11.60 -25.51 -3.48
C ALA A 151 10.21 -25.37 -2.84
N PHE A 152 9.39 -26.40 -2.86
CA PHE A 152 8.10 -26.40 -2.19
C PHE A 152 8.24 -26.36 -0.65
N GLU A 153 9.11 -27.20 -0.08
CA GLU A 153 9.33 -27.30 1.37
C GLU A 153 9.81 -25.98 2.00
N ILE A 154 10.64 -25.21 1.29
CA ILE A 154 11.16 -23.93 1.77
C ILE A 154 10.26 -22.73 1.45
N GLY A 155 9.15 -22.94 0.73
CA GLY A 155 8.23 -21.88 0.28
C GLY A 155 8.66 -21.14 -0.98
N LEU A 156 9.73 -21.59 -1.66
CA LEU A 156 10.15 -21.05 -2.96
C LEU A 156 9.15 -21.37 -4.06
N ALA A 157 8.43 -22.49 -3.98
CA ALA A 157 7.36 -22.87 -4.91
C ALA A 157 6.04 -23.10 -4.15
N ASN A 158 4.91 -22.84 -4.81
CA ASN A 158 3.58 -22.98 -4.20
C ASN A 158 2.94 -24.33 -4.53
N ARG A 159 3.32 -24.97 -5.64
CA ARG A 159 2.76 -26.25 -6.10
C ARG A 159 3.81 -27.05 -6.86
N ILE A 160 3.82 -28.37 -6.65
CA ILE A 160 4.56 -29.33 -7.48
C ILE A 160 3.55 -30.05 -8.38
N VAL A 161 3.91 -30.25 -9.64
CA VAL A 161 3.07 -30.93 -10.63
C VAL A 161 3.89 -31.90 -11.48
N ALA A 162 3.23 -32.85 -12.14
CA ALA A 162 3.89 -33.79 -13.04
C ALA A 162 4.62 -33.05 -14.19
N THR A 163 5.76 -33.58 -14.62
CA THR A 163 6.54 -33.06 -15.75
C THR A 163 5.70 -32.89 -17.00
N GLY A 164 5.89 -31.76 -17.70
CA GLY A 164 5.11 -31.36 -18.86
C GLY A 164 3.74 -30.74 -18.57
N THR A 165 3.32 -30.61 -17.29
CA THR A 165 1.98 -30.10 -16.94
C THR A 165 1.99 -28.71 -16.30
N ALA A 166 3.14 -28.07 -16.08
CA ALA A 166 3.21 -26.78 -15.39
C ALA A 166 2.38 -25.68 -16.05
N LEU A 167 2.39 -25.57 -17.38
CA LEU A 167 1.58 -24.56 -18.08
C LEU A 167 0.09 -24.77 -17.84
N GLY A 168 -0.42 -25.99 -18.07
CA GLY A 168 -1.84 -26.30 -17.89
C GLY A 168 -2.30 -26.06 -16.45
N GLN A 169 -1.49 -26.47 -15.47
CA GLN A 169 -1.81 -26.26 -14.05
C GLN A 169 -1.72 -24.77 -13.64
N SER A 170 -0.79 -24.01 -14.22
CA SER A 170 -0.70 -22.56 -14.01
C SER A 170 -1.90 -21.82 -14.59
N ILE A 171 -2.36 -22.21 -15.79
CA ILE A 171 -3.59 -21.66 -16.41
C ILE A 171 -4.82 -22.01 -15.57
N ASN A 172 -4.94 -23.25 -15.08
CA ASN A 172 -6.05 -23.64 -14.20
C ASN A 172 -6.09 -22.82 -12.90
N LEU A 173 -4.91 -22.54 -12.33
CA LEU A 173 -4.78 -21.68 -11.17
C LEU A 173 -5.17 -20.23 -11.49
N ALA A 174 -4.63 -19.67 -12.57
CA ALA A 174 -4.97 -18.32 -13.02
C ALA A 174 -6.48 -18.15 -13.30
N ASN A 175 -7.09 -19.12 -13.99
CA ASN A 175 -8.53 -19.15 -14.24
C ASN A 175 -9.37 -19.23 -12.96
N SER A 176 -8.84 -19.85 -11.91
CA SER A 176 -9.51 -19.90 -10.61
C SER A 176 -9.44 -18.55 -9.90
N ILE A 177 -8.30 -17.85 -10.00
CA ILE A 177 -8.10 -16.51 -9.44
C ILE A 177 -8.94 -15.46 -10.19
N ALA A 178 -9.04 -15.59 -11.52
CA ALA A 178 -9.78 -14.67 -12.38
C ALA A 178 -11.30 -14.63 -12.09
N LYS A 179 -11.85 -15.65 -11.41
CA LYS A 179 -13.28 -15.71 -11.03
C LYS A 179 -13.64 -14.79 -9.86
N PHE A 180 -12.66 -14.30 -9.10
CA PHE A 180 -12.92 -13.46 -7.93
C PHE A 180 -13.09 -11.98 -8.31
N PRO A 181 -13.73 -11.17 -7.44
CA PRO A 181 -13.78 -9.71 -7.61
C PRO A 181 -12.37 -9.10 -7.62
N GLN A 182 -11.90 -8.69 -8.80
CA GLN A 182 -10.50 -8.29 -9.00
C GLN A 182 -10.10 -7.03 -8.23
N ALA A 183 -11.02 -6.09 -8.01
CA ALA A 183 -10.73 -4.87 -7.25
C ALA A 183 -10.32 -5.19 -5.80
N SER A 184 -11.10 -6.04 -5.11
CA SER A 184 -10.80 -6.47 -3.74
C SER A 184 -9.51 -7.30 -3.70
N LEU A 185 -9.38 -8.25 -4.63
CA LEU A 185 -8.22 -9.14 -4.69
C LEU A 185 -6.91 -8.36 -4.90
N ASN A 186 -6.91 -7.37 -5.81
CA ASN A 186 -5.74 -6.54 -6.07
C ASN A 186 -5.46 -5.58 -4.91
N HIS A 187 -6.48 -5.11 -4.20
CA HIS A 187 -6.28 -4.32 -2.98
C HIS A 187 -5.55 -5.14 -1.91
N ASP A 188 -6.02 -6.36 -1.62
CA ASP A 188 -5.41 -7.25 -0.64
C ASP A 188 -3.97 -7.61 -1.03
N ARG A 189 -3.75 -7.96 -2.31
CA ARG A 189 -2.44 -8.24 -2.87
C ARG A 189 -1.49 -7.05 -2.71
N ASN A 190 -1.94 -5.86 -3.06
CA ASN A 190 -1.13 -4.65 -2.92
C ASN A 190 -0.81 -4.38 -1.45
N GLY A 191 -1.74 -4.64 -0.53
CA GLY A 191 -1.51 -4.57 0.91
C GLY A 191 -0.41 -5.52 1.42
N ILE A 192 -0.27 -6.70 0.82
CA ILE A 192 0.82 -7.64 1.12
C ILE A 192 2.17 -7.11 0.62
N TYR A 193 2.22 -6.54 -0.59
CA TYR A 193 3.44 -5.93 -1.11
C TYR A 193 3.82 -4.64 -0.38
N SER A 194 2.81 -3.87 0.02
CA SER A 194 2.94 -2.62 0.77
C SER A 194 2.88 -2.84 2.27
N SER A 195 3.09 -4.06 2.78
CA SER A 195 3.38 -4.28 4.19
C SER A 195 4.79 -3.74 4.47
N GLU A 196 4.96 -2.45 4.20
CA GLU A 196 6.11 -1.64 4.49
C GLU A 196 6.31 -1.66 5.99
N SER A 197 7.55 -1.82 6.41
CA SER A 197 7.87 -1.51 7.78
C SER A 197 7.57 -0.02 8.00
N LEU A 198 7.16 0.37 9.21
CA LEU A 198 7.02 1.79 9.58
C LEU A 198 8.27 2.60 9.20
N ASN A 199 9.44 1.95 9.18
CA ASN A 199 10.68 2.53 8.70
C ASN A 199 10.57 2.96 7.23
N ASP A 200 10.10 2.09 6.34
CA ASP A 200 10.06 2.35 4.90
C ASP A 200 9.08 3.49 4.57
N SER A 201 7.88 3.50 5.16
CA SER A 201 6.92 4.60 4.97
C SER A 201 7.41 5.94 5.50
N LEU A 202 8.27 5.94 6.53
CA LEU A 202 8.88 7.18 7.05
C LEU A 202 10.02 7.68 6.15
N HIS A 203 10.58 6.84 5.28
CA HIS A 203 11.61 7.19 4.29
C HIS A 203 11.03 7.47 2.89
N ASP A 204 9.71 7.43 2.72
CA ASP A 204 9.04 7.73 1.45
C ASP A 204 9.17 9.23 1.11
N ASN A 205 9.97 9.54 0.09
CA ASN A 205 10.25 10.91 -0.39
C ASN A 205 9.01 11.64 -0.93
N THR A 206 7.89 10.95 -1.15
CA THR A 206 6.64 11.58 -1.59
C THR A 206 5.85 12.21 -0.44
N LYS A 207 6.20 11.92 0.82
CA LYS A 207 5.45 12.36 1.99
C LYS A 207 5.93 13.71 2.51
N PRO A 208 5.02 14.54 3.06
CA PRO A 208 5.36 15.88 3.54
C PRO A 208 6.24 15.88 4.80
N TRP A 209 6.26 14.77 5.55
CA TRP A 209 7.06 14.63 6.78
C TRP A 209 8.52 14.22 6.52
N THR A 210 8.89 13.86 5.30
CA THR A 210 10.22 13.29 5.00
C THR A 210 11.33 14.33 5.15
N SER A 211 11.16 15.51 4.55
CA SER A 211 12.13 16.62 4.64
C SER A 211 12.47 17.05 6.09
N PRO A 212 11.49 17.29 6.99
CA PRO A 212 11.81 17.62 8.39
C PRO A 212 12.39 16.44 9.18
N LEU A 213 11.97 15.20 8.90
CA LEU A 213 12.54 14.01 9.56
C LEU A 213 13.97 13.73 9.10
N ASP A 214 14.27 13.91 7.82
CA ASP A 214 15.62 13.78 7.25
C ASP A 214 16.58 14.77 7.93
N PHE A 215 16.16 16.03 8.06
CA PHE A 215 16.95 17.06 8.74
C PHE A 215 17.21 16.70 10.21
N ALA A 216 16.19 16.21 10.91
CA ALA A 216 16.31 15.79 12.30
C ALA A 216 17.23 14.58 12.46
N GLU A 217 17.12 13.60 11.56
CA GLU A 217 17.92 12.36 11.57
C GLU A 217 19.40 12.66 11.31
N GLN A 218 19.70 13.50 10.30
CA GLN A 218 21.07 13.91 10.00
C GLN A 218 21.72 14.70 11.14
N LYS A 219 20.94 15.53 11.85
CA LYS A 219 21.47 16.37 12.93
C LYS A 219 21.64 15.60 14.25
N THR A 220 20.75 14.66 14.54
CA THR A 220 20.73 13.94 15.83
C THR A 220 21.41 12.57 15.76
N GLY A 221 21.52 11.97 14.58
CA GLY A 221 21.98 10.60 14.39
C GLY A 221 20.99 9.53 14.89
N VAL A 222 19.77 9.93 15.30
CA VAL A 222 18.74 9.01 15.79
C VAL A 222 17.86 8.57 14.62
N PRO A 223 17.60 7.26 14.43
CA PRO A 223 16.72 6.80 13.36
C PRO A 223 15.32 7.39 13.47
N ARG A 224 14.74 7.82 12.33
CA ARG A 224 13.42 8.49 12.29
C ARG A 224 12.28 7.72 12.95
N VAL A 225 12.31 6.39 12.89
CA VAL A 225 11.32 5.53 13.56
C VAL A 225 11.29 5.77 15.06
N TYR A 226 12.45 5.87 15.71
CA TYR A 226 12.53 6.13 17.14
C TYR A 226 12.12 7.56 17.49
N MET A 227 12.39 8.52 16.61
CA MET A 227 11.93 9.90 16.79
C MET A 227 10.40 10.00 16.73
N VAL A 228 9.76 9.31 15.78
CA VAL A 228 8.30 9.26 15.67
C VAL A 228 7.69 8.54 16.88
N ILE A 229 8.20 7.37 17.25
CA ILE A 229 7.73 6.62 18.43
C ILE A 229 7.90 7.48 19.70
N GLY A 230 9.07 8.07 19.90
CA GLY A 230 9.37 8.93 21.04
C GLY A 230 8.48 10.17 21.08
N GLY A 231 8.23 10.81 19.94
CA GLY A 231 7.31 11.93 19.80
C GLY A 231 5.87 11.55 20.14
N THR A 232 5.40 10.38 19.66
CA THR A 232 4.07 9.86 19.99
C THR A 232 3.95 9.57 21.49
N VAL A 233 4.92 8.87 22.10
CA VAL A 233 4.93 8.59 23.53
C VAL A 233 4.96 9.88 24.35
N GLY A 234 5.80 10.85 23.96
CA GLY A 234 5.87 12.16 24.58
C GLY A 234 4.56 12.93 24.50
N CYS A 235 3.89 12.90 23.34
CA CYS A 235 2.58 13.51 23.13
C CYS A 235 1.50 12.88 24.04
N VAL A 236 1.47 11.55 24.13
CA VAL A 236 0.56 10.82 25.04
C VAL A 236 0.81 11.21 26.49
N LEU A 237 2.07 11.22 26.95
CA LEU A 237 2.42 11.64 28.30
C LEU A 237 2.04 13.10 28.57
N TYR A 238 2.21 13.98 27.58
CA TYR A 238 1.80 15.39 27.70
C TYR A 238 0.28 15.55 27.78
N LEU A 239 -0.49 14.77 27.03
CA LEU A 239 -1.96 14.79 27.14
C LEU A 239 -2.47 14.29 28.50
N VAL A 240 -1.64 13.51 29.21
CA VAL A 240 -1.94 12.96 30.53
C VAL A 240 -1.57 13.93 31.66
N PHE A 241 -0.38 14.56 31.58
CA PHE A 241 0.18 15.33 32.70
C PHE A 241 0.49 16.80 32.38
N GLY A 242 0.42 17.21 31.11
CA GLY A 242 0.90 18.50 30.63
C GLY A 242 -0.07 19.66 30.89
N TYR A 243 0.51 20.83 31.16
CA TYR A 243 -0.23 22.09 31.17
C TYR A 243 -0.77 22.40 29.77
N ALA A 244 -1.99 22.94 29.66
CA ALA A 244 -2.64 23.21 28.37
C ALA A 244 -2.86 21.97 27.47
N ALA A 245 -3.01 20.76 28.03
CA ALA A 245 -3.38 19.55 27.28
C ALA A 245 -4.65 19.74 26.42
N GLN A 246 -5.59 20.59 26.86
CA GLN A 246 -6.76 20.98 26.09
C GLN A 246 -6.40 21.65 24.76
N LEU A 247 -5.43 22.56 24.76
CA LEU A 247 -4.99 23.26 23.55
C LEU A 247 -4.39 22.26 22.55
N LEU A 248 -3.54 21.36 23.03
CA LEU A 248 -2.93 20.31 22.20
C LEU A 248 -3.99 19.37 21.61
N CYS A 249 -4.92 18.89 22.43
CA CYS A 249 -6.01 18.03 21.98
C CYS A 249 -6.86 18.73 20.90
N ASN A 250 -7.17 20.01 21.07
CA ASN A 250 -7.95 20.78 20.10
C ASN A 250 -7.17 20.98 18.80
N ALA A 251 -5.88 21.29 18.88
CA ALA A 251 -5.02 21.41 17.70
C ALA A 251 -5.00 20.11 16.88
N ILE A 252 -4.83 18.95 17.53
CA ILE A 252 -4.86 17.63 16.88
C ILE A 252 -6.23 17.36 16.24
N SER A 253 -7.30 17.70 16.97
CA SER A 253 -8.68 17.44 16.52
C SER A 253 -9.13 18.35 15.37
N VAL A 254 -8.44 19.46 15.13
CA VAL A 254 -8.79 20.43 14.07
C VAL A 254 -7.84 20.35 12.89
N ALA A 255 -6.54 20.21 13.12
CA ALA A 255 -5.52 20.39 12.08
C ALA A 255 -5.70 19.46 10.88
N TYR A 256 -5.81 18.14 11.11
CA TYR A 256 -5.94 17.17 10.03
C TYR A 256 -7.31 17.26 9.31
N PRO A 257 -8.46 17.25 10.03
CA PRO A 257 -9.77 17.41 9.38
C PRO A 257 -9.91 18.73 8.62
N ALA A 258 -9.33 19.83 9.12
CA ALA A 258 -9.35 21.12 8.43
C ALA A 258 -8.56 21.06 7.12
N TYR A 259 -7.35 20.50 7.14
CA TYR A 259 -6.54 20.33 5.94
C TYR A 259 -7.26 19.48 4.88
N ILE A 260 -7.81 18.33 5.27
CA ILE A 260 -8.52 17.46 4.32
C ILE A 260 -9.81 18.11 3.83
N SER A 261 -10.56 18.83 4.68
CA SER A 261 -11.76 19.56 4.25
C SER A 261 -11.43 20.61 3.19
N ILE A 262 -10.31 21.34 3.34
CA ILE A 262 -9.85 22.31 2.33
C ILE A 262 -9.53 21.60 1.01
N ARG A 263 -8.80 20.48 1.08
CA ARG A 263 -8.47 19.68 -0.10
C ARG A 263 -9.72 19.11 -0.79
N ALA A 264 -10.72 18.68 -0.03
CA ALA A 264 -11.98 18.18 -0.55
C ALA A 264 -12.76 19.28 -1.30
N ILE A 265 -12.81 20.50 -0.74
CA ILE A 265 -13.41 21.68 -1.38
C ILE A 265 -12.76 22.02 -2.73
N GLU A 266 -11.45 21.82 -2.85
CA GLU A 266 -10.71 22.04 -4.10
C GLU A 266 -10.82 20.88 -5.09
N SER A 267 -11.37 19.73 -4.67
CA SER A 267 -11.53 18.54 -5.50
C SER A 267 -12.85 18.57 -6.29
N HIS A 268 -12.89 17.86 -7.42
CA HIS A 268 -14.10 17.80 -8.27
C HIS A 268 -15.11 16.72 -7.83
N ASP A 269 -14.76 15.89 -6.84
CA ASP A 269 -15.57 14.75 -6.38
C ASP A 269 -16.34 15.11 -5.09
N LYS A 270 -17.68 15.09 -5.18
CA LYS A 270 -18.59 15.53 -4.10
C LYS A 270 -18.87 14.45 -3.04
N MET A 271 -18.36 13.22 -3.21
CA MET A 271 -18.63 12.15 -2.25
C MET A 271 -17.81 12.24 -0.95
N ASP A 272 -16.69 12.98 -0.94
CA ASP A 272 -15.84 13.14 0.26
C ASP A 272 -16.42 14.18 1.25
N ASP A 273 -17.14 15.19 0.75
CA ASP A 273 -17.66 16.33 1.53
C ASP A 273 -18.57 15.92 2.69
N THR A 274 -19.39 14.88 2.50
CA THR A 274 -20.39 14.45 3.49
C THR A 274 -19.73 13.88 4.75
N LYS A 275 -18.57 13.22 4.61
CA LYS A 275 -17.86 12.62 5.74
C LYS A 275 -17.30 13.70 6.66
N TRP A 276 -16.66 14.72 6.09
CA TRP A 276 -16.06 15.81 6.86
C TRP A 276 -17.11 16.73 7.46
N LEU A 277 -18.22 16.98 6.76
CA LEU A 277 -19.34 17.73 7.34
C LEU A 277 -19.91 17.01 8.57
N THR A 278 -20.03 15.69 8.51
CA THR A 278 -20.49 14.87 9.64
C THR A 278 -19.54 14.96 10.84
N TYR A 279 -18.22 14.93 10.58
CA TYR A 279 -17.20 15.15 11.60
C TYR A 279 -17.35 16.53 12.26
N TRP A 280 -17.51 17.60 11.48
CA TRP A 280 -17.61 18.96 12.01
C TRP A 280 -18.87 19.18 12.85
N VAL A 281 -20.00 18.59 12.47
CA VAL A 281 -21.22 18.61 13.30
C VAL A 281 -20.97 17.96 14.66
N LEU A 282 -20.30 16.81 14.68
CA LEU A 282 -19.96 16.13 15.92
C LEU A 282 -18.98 16.96 16.77
N TYR A 283 -17.94 17.51 16.14
CA TYR A 283 -16.96 18.36 16.80
C TYR A 283 -17.61 19.60 17.45
N ALA A 284 -18.54 20.25 16.76
CA ALA A 284 -19.27 21.42 17.28
C ALA A 284 -20.13 21.07 18.51
N ILE A 285 -20.88 19.96 18.47
CA ILE A 285 -21.67 19.48 19.63
C ILE A 285 -20.76 19.21 20.82
N PHE A 286 -19.65 18.50 20.61
CA PHE A 286 -18.69 18.20 21.66
C PHE A 286 -18.03 19.47 22.22
N SER A 287 -17.69 20.44 21.37
CA SER A 287 -17.11 21.71 21.79
C SER A 287 -18.04 22.50 22.72
N VAL A 288 -19.36 22.45 22.49
CA VAL A 288 -20.36 23.09 23.37
C VAL A 288 -20.45 22.36 24.71
N ILE A 289 -20.50 21.03 24.71
CA ILE A 289 -20.52 20.22 25.95
C ILE A 289 -19.25 20.49 26.78
N GLU A 290 -18.11 20.60 26.10
CA GLU A 290 -16.81 20.81 26.70
C GLU A 290 -16.58 22.22 27.24
N PHE A 291 -17.49 23.16 26.99
CA PHE A 291 -17.50 24.43 27.71
C PHE A 291 -17.48 24.21 29.25
N PHE A 292 -18.03 23.09 29.72
CA PHE A 292 -17.98 22.64 31.12
C PHE A 292 -16.81 21.69 31.43
N SER A 293 -15.72 21.72 30.67
CA SER A 293 -14.60 20.77 30.75
C SER A 293 -13.99 20.60 32.13
N LEU A 294 -13.96 21.65 32.97
CA LEU A 294 -13.50 21.56 34.36
C LEU A 294 -14.29 20.56 35.20
N PHE A 295 -15.59 20.37 34.92
CA PHE A 295 -16.40 19.33 35.54
C PHE A 295 -16.00 17.93 35.05
N LEU A 296 -15.75 17.79 33.73
CA LEU A 296 -15.40 16.51 33.11
C LEU A 296 -14.01 16.02 33.53
N THR A 297 -13.02 16.92 33.62
CA THR A 297 -11.65 16.58 34.05
C THR A 297 -11.57 16.14 35.51
N ASN A 298 -12.53 16.58 36.35
CA ASN A 298 -12.63 16.15 37.75
C ASN A 298 -13.24 14.75 37.90
N PHE A 299 -14.10 14.35 36.96
CA PHE A 299 -14.80 13.06 36.99
C PHE A 299 -14.09 11.97 36.18
N ILE A 300 -13.38 12.35 35.12
CA ILE A 300 -12.76 11.43 34.16
C ILE A 300 -11.25 11.63 34.16
N PRO A 301 -10.46 10.67 34.70
CA PRO A 301 -9.01 10.75 34.61
C PRO A 301 -8.56 10.69 33.14
N PHE A 302 -7.54 11.47 32.80
CA PHE A 302 -6.95 11.52 31.44
C PHE A 302 -7.96 11.91 30.35
N TYR A 303 -8.98 12.70 30.71
CA TYR A 303 -10.03 13.16 29.81
C TYR A 303 -9.51 13.66 28.45
N PHE A 304 -8.44 14.46 28.43
CA PHE A 304 -7.88 14.99 27.18
C PHE A 304 -7.24 13.92 26.29
N LEU A 305 -6.62 12.88 26.86
CA LEU A 305 -6.14 11.74 26.09
C LEU A 305 -7.31 10.94 25.51
N LEU A 306 -8.32 10.63 26.32
CA LEU A 306 -9.52 9.91 25.88
C LEU A 306 -10.26 10.67 24.77
N LYS A 307 -10.40 11.99 24.93
CA LYS A 307 -10.94 12.89 23.93
C LYS A 307 -10.12 12.86 22.64
N CYS A 308 -8.79 12.94 22.73
CA CYS A 308 -7.91 12.88 21.57
C CYS A 308 -8.07 11.56 20.82
N VAL A 309 -8.09 10.43 21.51
CA VAL A 309 -8.33 9.10 20.92
C VAL A 309 -9.70 9.03 20.25
N PHE A 310 -10.73 9.58 20.90
CA PHE A 310 -12.07 9.64 20.34
C PHE A 310 -12.11 10.42 19.02
N PHE A 311 -11.51 11.62 18.97
CA PHE A 311 -11.49 12.41 17.74
C PHE A 311 -10.63 11.79 16.64
N ILE A 312 -9.51 11.12 17.00
CA ILE A 312 -8.72 10.32 16.05
C ILE A 312 -9.61 9.24 15.41
N TRP A 313 -10.39 8.50 16.21
CA TRP A 313 -11.33 7.51 15.69
C TRP A 313 -12.42 8.12 14.80
N CYS A 314 -12.89 9.32 15.12
CA CYS A 314 -13.88 10.05 14.32
C CYS A 314 -13.35 10.54 12.97
N MET A 315 -12.05 10.78 12.82
CA MET A 315 -11.41 11.27 11.59
C MET A 315 -10.73 10.19 10.74
N LEU A 316 -10.76 8.91 11.16
CA LEU A 316 -10.16 7.82 10.38
C LEU A 316 -10.79 7.71 8.98
N PRO A 317 -9.98 7.49 7.92
CA PRO A 317 -10.44 7.38 6.54
C PRO A 317 -11.05 5.99 6.25
N ILE A 318 -11.96 5.53 7.10
CA ILE A 318 -12.68 4.26 6.96
C ILE A 318 -14.16 4.52 6.71
N GLU A 319 -14.88 3.60 6.06
CA GLU A 319 -16.29 3.78 5.71
C GLU A 319 -17.20 4.00 6.92
N ASN A 320 -16.91 3.34 8.04
CA ASN A 320 -17.66 3.45 9.29
C ASN A 320 -16.79 4.01 10.42
N ASN A 321 -16.29 5.23 10.25
CA ASN A 321 -15.56 5.92 11.31
C ASN A 321 -16.50 6.40 12.43
N GLY A 322 -15.92 6.88 13.54
CA GLY A 322 -16.69 7.26 14.71
C GLY A 322 -17.74 8.34 14.47
N SER A 323 -17.45 9.30 13.59
CA SER A 323 -18.38 10.39 13.30
C SER A 323 -19.64 9.89 12.57
N ILE A 324 -19.47 9.00 11.59
CA ILE A 324 -20.57 8.41 10.83
C ILE A 324 -21.44 7.51 11.71
N ILE A 325 -20.83 6.70 12.58
CA ILE A 325 -21.54 5.81 13.50
C ILE A 325 -22.41 6.64 14.47
N ILE A 326 -21.83 7.67 15.09
CA ILE A 326 -22.55 8.52 16.04
C ILE A 326 -23.65 9.31 15.35
N TYR A 327 -23.37 9.83 14.16
CA TYR A 327 -24.36 10.55 13.38
C TYR A 327 -25.59 9.68 13.10
N ASN A 328 -25.39 8.48 12.55
CA ASN A 328 -26.50 7.61 12.20
C ASN A 328 -27.26 7.07 13.42
N ARG A 329 -26.57 6.82 14.53
CA ARG A 329 -27.16 6.22 15.73
C ARG A 329 -27.84 7.22 16.66
N ILE A 330 -27.28 8.43 16.78
CA ILE A 330 -27.69 9.41 17.80
C ILE A 330 -28.22 10.69 17.14
N ILE A 331 -27.44 11.32 16.26
CA ILE A 331 -27.76 12.66 15.75
C ILE A 331 -28.95 12.62 14.78
N ARG A 332 -28.93 11.69 13.81
CA ARG A 332 -29.93 11.56 12.75
C ARG A 332 -31.34 11.27 13.29
N PRO A 333 -31.56 10.34 14.24
CA PRO A 333 -32.88 10.12 14.82
C PRO A 333 -33.43 11.35 15.56
N GLN A 334 -32.57 12.08 16.28
CA GLN A 334 -32.99 13.31 16.99
C GLN A 334 -33.31 14.44 16.01
N PHE A 335 -32.50 14.60 14.97
CA PHE A 335 -32.75 15.58 13.90
C PHE A 335 -34.09 15.30 13.21
N GLN A 336 -34.34 14.04 12.81
CA GLN A 336 -35.60 13.65 12.16
C GLN A 336 -36.83 13.92 13.03
N LYS A 337 -36.70 13.78 14.35
CA LYS A 337 -37.79 14.02 15.30
C LYS A 337 -38.16 15.51 15.42
N TYR A 338 -37.20 16.43 15.30
CA TYR A 338 -37.41 17.85 15.61
C TYR A 338 -37.32 18.79 14.40
N HIS A 339 -36.75 18.36 13.25
CA HIS A 339 -36.49 19.27 12.14
C HIS A 339 -37.77 19.95 11.60
N GLN A 340 -38.89 19.22 11.53
CA GLN A 340 -40.13 19.77 10.97
C GLN A 340 -40.69 20.97 11.76
N ASN A 341 -40.42 21.02 13.07
CA ASN A 341 -40.84 22.14 13.91
C ASN A 341 -39.83 23.29 13.84
N THR A 342 -38.54 22.96 13.73
CA THR A 342 -37.45 23.95 13.61
C THR A 342 -37.48 24.66 12.25
N ASP A 343 -37.71 23.94 11.16
CA ASP A 343 -37.76 24.51 9.81
C ASP A 343 -38.91 25.52 9.70
N LYS A 344 -40.10 25.15 10.20
CA LYS A 344 -41.24 26.08 10.30
C LYS A 344 -40.94 27.31 11.15
N PHE A 345 -40.17 27.16 12.23
CA PHE A 345 -39.78 28.28 13.08
C PHE A 345 -38.79 29.21 12.38
N ILE A 346 -37.77 28.65 11.71
CA ILE A 346 -36.76 29.40 10.95
C ILE A 346 -37.41 30.14 9.78
N ASP A 347 -38.28 29.48 9.01
CA ASP A 347 -38.98 30.11 7.89
C ASP A 347 -39.88 31.26 8.36
N ASN A 348 -40.59 31.09 9.47
CA ASN A 348 -41.37 32.16 10.08
C ASN A 348 -40.51 33.32 10.59
N LEU A 349 -39.32 33.04 11.14
CA LEU A 349 -38.38 34.06 11.60
C LEU A 349 -37.79 34.84 10.42
N ALA A 350 -37.40 34.13 9.36
CA ALA A 350 -36.86 34.72 8.13
C ALA A 350 -37.90 35.59 7.41
N ASN A 351 -39.15 35.13 7.35
CA ASN A 351 -40.26 35.90 6.78
C ASN A 351 -40.54 37.15 7.62
N LYS A 352 -40.63 37.03 8.96
CA LYS A 352 -40.78 38.21 9.84
C LYS A 352 -39.62 39.21 9.73
N ALA A 353 -38.39 38.73 9.56
CA ALA A 353 -37.23 39.60 9.35
C ALA A 353 -37.32 40.35 8.00
N LYS A 354 -37.75 39.67 6.93
CA LYS A 354 -38.01 40.29 5.62
C LYS A 354 -39.14 41.31 5.69
N ASP A 355 -40.23 40.99 6.39
CA ASP A 355 -41.37 41.89 6.55
C ASP A 355 -40.98 43.15 7.34
N ALA A 356 -40.24 42.99 8.44
CA ALA A 356 -39.72 44.12 9.22
C ALA A 356 -38.76 45.03 8.43
N VAL A 357 -37.90 44.45 7.60
CA VAL A 357 -37.03 45.23 6.69
C VAL A 357 -37.87 45.96 5.65
N THR A 358 -38.90 45.33 5.11
CA THR A 358 -39.80 45.91 4.10
C THR A 358 -40.65 47.05 4.69
N ASP A 359 -41.13 46.91 5.92
CA ASP A 359 -41.87 47.95 6.65
C ASP A 359 -41.01 49.18 6.96
N VAL A 360 -39.73 48.98 7.30
CA VAL A 360 -38.77 50.09 7.51
C VAL A 360 -38.46 50.80 6.19
N LEU A 361 -38.35 50.07 5.08
CA LEU A 361 -38.14 50.67 3.75
C LEU A 361 -39.38 51.45 3.27
N ASN A 362 -40.59 51.00 3.61
CA ASN A 362 -41.84 51.67 3.23
C ASN A 362 -42.17 52.89 4.10
N LYS A 363 -41.72 52.94 5.37
CA LYS A 363 -41.89 54.12 6.26
C LYS A 363 -40.95 55.29 5.95
N ASN A 364 -39.92 55.08 5.15
CA ASN A 364 -38.93 56.10 4.75
C ASN A 364 -39.17 56.67 3.33
N LYS A 365 -40.33 56.40 2.74
CA LYS A 365 -40.89 57.09 1.57
C LYS A 365 -42.08 57.93 2.02
#